data_AF-A0A5J6F368-F1
#
_entry.id   AF-A0A5J6F368-F1
#
_cell.length_a   1.000
_cell.length_b   1.000
_cell.length_c   1.000
_cell.angle_alpha   90.00
_cell.angle_beta   90.00
_cell.angle_gamma   90.00
#
_symmetry.space_group_name_H-M   'P 1'
#
loop_
_entity.id
_entity.type
_entity.pdbx_description
1 polymer ?
#
loop_
_entity_poly.entity_id
_entity_poly.type
_entity_poly.pdbx_seq_one_letter_code
_entity_poly.pdbx_strand_id
1 'polypeptide(L)'
;MSDARPSEPAALAASATSSLVLVHDPACRAVAPDYWDWSADAHRAAVGALTAIGDDRVRTAAEHLTGDPSDSVAAAALTTALTSLLGRPGGESDAVDALRAAAARTESLSRLLVQPGAPGGAGPAGNPPGAEELMAAAARKPHGGDHPVDAAVVIPFRAPDDATGRVRNLAAVLNALADQSHPRERYRVVVVESDSRPRWRDLFSDACDAYVFAPDHGRFNKSWTVNVGVVHGARPAELLCVLDGDILVDRDFVGRAVERFARPGTQAHWPFEDMLFLDPSASSRAVRARCLDGAPEPGQDRLRGVFLRRPPGGCVWLREDLFTRIGGMDERFCGWGGEDQDFVWRAERYGPMDRHGDPLVHLHHDRAAHRGDDGTPFYEEVERAGFCSWPCDSDFGRLDRNAPTPAGR
;
A
#
# COMPACT_ATOMS: atom_id res chain seq x y z
N MET A 1 -33.61 8.22 -10.11
CA MET A 1 -32.63 7.90 -9.03
C MET A 1 -32.33 9.19 -8.27
N SER A 2 -31.96 9.14 -7.00
CA SER A 2 -31.49 10.37 -6.30
C SER A 2 -30.26 10.92 -7.02
N ASP A 3 -30.21 12.24 -7.24
CA ASP A 3 -29.05 12.95 -7.80
C ASP A 3 -27.81 12.86 -6.90
N ALA A 4 -27.97 12.40 -5.65
CA ALA A 4 -26.89 12.18 -4.69
C ALA A 4 -26.15 10.83 -4.87
N ARG A 5 -26.42 10.06 -5.93
CA ARG A 5 -25.71 8.80 -6.22
C ARG A 5 -24.78 8.94 -7.43
N PRO A 6 -23.65 8.19 -7.44
CA PRO A 6 -22.85 8.05 -8.65
C PRO A 6 -23.73 7.62 -9.82
N SER A 7 -23.63 8.35 -10.92
CA SER A 7 -24.45 8.15 -12.12
C SER A 7 -23.64 8.16 -13.42
N GLU A 8 -22.34 8.45 -13.32
CA GLU A 8 -21.44 8.48 -14.47
C GLU A 8 -21.30 7.05 -15.06
N PRO A 9 -21.71 6.82 -16.32
CA PRO A 9 -21.79 5.48 -16.88
C PRO A 9 -20.47 4.70 -16.87
N ALA A 10 -19.33 5.35 -17.09
CA ALA A 10 -18.03 4.66 -17.11
C ALA A 10 -17.63 4.18 -15.70
N ALA A 11 -17.85 4.99 -14.66
CA ALA A 11 -17.60 4.62 -13.27
C ALA A 11 -18.49 3.45 -12.84
N LEU A 12 -19.78 3.48 -13.21
CA LEU A 12 -20.70 2.37 -12.92
C LEU A 12 -20.32 1.09 -13.66
N ALA A 13 -19.90 1.20 -14.92
CA ALA A 13 -19.40 0.07 -15.70
C ALA A 13 -18.12 -0.53 -15.08
N ALA A 14 -17.17 0.32 -14.69
CA ALA A 14 -15.94 -0.12 -14.01
C ALA A 14 -16.26 -0.81 -12.67
N SER A 15 -17.19 -0.26 -11.89
CA SER A 15 -17.65 -0.86 -10.63
C SER A 15 -18.29 -2.25 -10.83
N ALA A 16 -19.12 -2.40 -11.87
CA ALA A 16 -19.75 -3.69 -12.22
C ALA A 16 -18.72 -4.72 -12.72
N THR A 17 -17.81 -4.35 -13.62
CA THR A 17 -16.72 -5.22 -14.08
C THR A 17 -15.81 -5.63 -12.92
N SER A 18 -15.42 -4.67 -12.07
CA SER A 18 -14.62 -4.93 -10.88
C SER A 18 -15.32 -5.89 -9.91
N SER A 19 -16.64 -5.76 -9.73
CA SER A 19 -17.42 -6.66 -8.89
C SER A 19 -17.40 -8.09 -9.40
N LEU A 20 -17.48 -8.28 -10.72
CA LEU A 20 -17.37 -9.61 -11.33
C LEU A 20 -15.99 -10.23 -11.04
N VAL A 21 -14.91 -9.47 -11.25
CA VAL A 21 -13.56 -9.98 -10.97
C VAL A 21 -13.38 -10.28 -9.47
N LEU A 22 -13.78 -9.38 -8.56
CA LEU A 22 -13.64 -9.59 -7.13
C LEU A 22 -14.41 -10.83 -6.63
N VAL A 23 -15.61 -11.07 -7.15
CA VAL A 23 -16.41 -12.27 -6.76
C VAL A 23 -15.73 -13.56 -7.21
N HIS A 24 -15.07 -13.56 -8.37
CA HIS A 24 -14.51 -14.76 -9.01
C HIS A 24 -12.98 -14.94 -8.83
N ASP A 25 -12.26 -13.93 -8.35
CA ASP A 25 -10.81 -13.98 -8.10
C ASP A 25 -10.50 -13.93 -6.58
N PRO A 26 -10.17 -15.07 -5.94
CA PRO A 26 -9.74 -15.10 -4.53
C PRO A 26 -8.51 -14.23 -4.24
N ALA A 27 -7.56 -14.10 -5.18
CA ALA A 27 -6.35 -13.34 -4.96
C ALA A 27 -6.64 -11.84 -4.87
N CYS A 28 -7.58 -11.33 -5.68
CA CYS A 28 -8.04 -9.94 -5.59
C CYS A 28 -8.72 -9.64 -4.24
N ARG A 29 -9.54 -10.56 -3.71
CA ARG A 29 -10.18 -10.40 -2.39
C ARG A 29 -9.16 -10.41 -1.25
N ALA A 30 -8.13 -11.24 -1.38
CA ALA A 30 -7.08 -11.36 -0.38
C ALA A 30 -6.25 -10.08 -0.22
N VAL A 31 -6.31 -9.11 -1.15
CA VAL A 31 -5.65 -7.79 -1.05
C VAL A 31 -6.14 -6.97 0.16
N ALA A 32 -7.39 -7.10 0.56
CA ALA A 32 -7.94 -6.26 1.61
C ALA A 32 -9.15 -6.97 2.23
N PRO A 33 -8.92 -8.07 2.98
CA PRO A 33 -9.97 -8.99 3.40
C PRO A 33 -11.08 -8.29 4.21
N ASP A 34 -10.72 -7.44 5.16
CA ASP A 34 -11.71 -6.69 5.96
C ASP A 34 -12.59 -5.78 5.08
N TYR A 35 -11.99 -5.10 4.09
CA TYR A 35 -12.72 -4.24 3.15
C TYR A 35 -13.59 -5.03 2.18
N TRP A 36 -13.16 -6.24 1.80
CA TRP A 36 -13.98 -7.18 1.05
C TRP A 36 -15.18 -7.61 1.90
N ASP A 37 -14.96 -8.05 3.14
CA ASP A 37 -16.03 -8.54 4.01
C ASP A 37 -17.12 -7.49 4.23
N TRP A 38 -16.75 -6.21 4.38
CA TRP A 38 -17.71 -5.11 4.51
C TRP A 38 -18.51 -4.78 3.24
N SER A 39 -17.99 -5.15 2.06
CA SER A 39 -18.57 -4.78 0.77
C SER A 39 -19.05 -5.97 -0.08
N ALA A 40 -18.82 -7.20 0.37
CA ALA A 40 -19.05 -8.43 -0.40
C ALA A 40 -20.50 -8.56 -0.91
N ASP A 41 -21.48 -8.22 -0.08
CA ASP A 41 -22.89 -8.30 -0.47
C ASP A 41 -23.27 -7.30 -1.56
N ALA A 42 -22.65 -6.11 -1.57
CA ALA A 42 -22.85 -5.14 -2.64
C ALA A 42 -22.25 -5.65 -3.96
N HIS A 43 -21.04 -6.21 -3.91
CA HIS A 43 -20.41 -6.82 -5.09
C HIS A 43 -21.23 -7.99 -5.64
N ARG A 44 -21.70 -8.92 -4.78
CA ARG A 44 -22.55 -10.05 -5.20
C ARG A 44 -23.86 -9.58 -5.82
N ALA A 45 -24.49 -8.54 -5.25
CA ALA A 45 -25.71 -7.96 -5.81
C ALA A 45 -25.47 -7.33 -7.19
N ALA A 46 -24.35 -6.62 -7.38
CA ALA A 46 -23.96 -6.08 -8.69
C ALA A 46 -23.72 -7.18 -9.72
N VAL A 47 -23.06 -8.28 -9.33
CA VAL A 47 -22.89 -9.46 -10.20
C VAL A 47 -24.23 -10.11 -10.55
N GLY A 48 -25.13 -10.29 -9.58
CA GLY A 48 -26.47 -10.81 -9.85
C GLY A 48 -27.24 -9.95 -10.86
N ALA A 49 -27.23 -8.63 -10.68
CA ALA A 49 -27.85 -7.70 -11.62
C ALA A 49 -27.18 -7.73 -13.01
N LEU A 50 -25.86 -7.85 -13.06
CA LEU A 50 -25.10 -7.99 -14.31
C LEU A 50 -25.50 -9.26 -15.07
N THR A 51 -25.64 -10.39 -14.38
CA THR A 51 -26.04 -11.67 -15.01
C THR A 51 -27.48 -11.68 -15.54
N ALA A 52 -28.33 -10.75 -15.09
CA ALA A 52 -29.69 -10.60 -15.59
C ALA A 52 -29.78 -9.78 -16.89
N ILE A 53 -28.67 -9.21 -17.36
CA ILE A 53 -28.63 -8.43 -18.61
C ILE A 53 -28.73 -9.36 -19.82
N GLY A 54 -29.74 -9.12 -20.67
CA GLY A 54 -29.97 -9.89 -21.90
C GLY A 54 -29.17 -9.44 -23.13
N ASP A 55 -28.21 -8.52 -22.99
CA ASP A 55 -27.34 -8.07 -24.08
C ASP A 55 -26.25 -9.14 -24.35
N ASP A 56 -26.21 -9.67 -25.57
CA ASP A 56 -25.30 -10.75 -25.94
C ASP A 56 -23.82 -10.39 -25.77
N ARG A 57 -23.43 -9.13 -26.03
CA ARG A 57 -22.03 -8.71 -25.88
C ARG A 57 -21.64 -8.68 -24.41
N VAL A 58 -22.52 -8.16 -23.55
CA VAL A 58 -22.32 -8.15 -22.09
C VAL A 58 -22.22 -9.57 -21.56
N ARG A 59 -23.16 -10.44 -21.94
CA ARG A 59 -23.22 -11.83 -21.49
C ARG A 59 -21.96 -12.61 -21.89
N THR A 60 -21.56 -12.57 -23.16
CA THR A 60 -20.36 -13.26 -23.64
C THR A 60 -19.08 -12.76 -22.95
N ALA A 61 -18.93 -11.45 -22.76
CA ALA A 61 -17.75 -10.90 -22.08
C ALA A 61 -17.74 -11.27 -20.58
N ALA A 62 -18.90 -11.25 -19.91
CA ALA A 62 -19.03 -11.63 -18.51
C ALA A 62 -18.76 -13.14 -18.29
N GLU A 63 -19.27 -14.01 -19.16
CA GLU A 63 -19.00 -15.46 -19.13
C GLU A 63 -17.49 -15.75 -19.27
N HIS A 64 -16.81 -15.07 -20.22
CA HIS A 64 -15.37 -15.19 -20.38
C HIS A 64 -14.62 -14.76 -19.11
N LEU A 65 -14.90 -13.55 -18.62
CA LEU A 65 -14.20 -13.00 -17.45
C LEU A 65 -14.48 -13.78 -16.16
N THR A 66 -15.61 -14.49 -16.08
CA THR A 66 -15.90 -15.42 -14.98
C THR A 66 -14.97 -16.63 -15.01
N GLY A 67 -14.66 -17.14 -16.20
CA GLY A 67 -13.76 -18.28 -16.40
C GLY A 67 -12.28 -17.91 -16.29
N ASP A 68 -11.91 -16.70 -16.72
CA ASP A 68 -10.57 -16.13 -16.57
C ASP A 68 -10.63 -14.68 -16.07
N PRO A 69 -10.69 -14.46 -14.74
CA PRO A 69 -10.73 -13.13 -14.14
C PRO A 69 -9.46 -12.29 -14.34
N SER A 70 -8.41 -12.86 -14.94
CA SER A 70 -7.16 -12.19 -15.24
C SER A 70 -7.09 -11.62 -16.66
N ASP A 71 -8.04 -11.97 -17.53
CA ASP A 71 -8.06 -11.51 -18.91
C ASP A 71 -8.43 -10.01 -19.01
N SER A 72 -7.40 -9.19 -19.19
CA SER A 72 -7.50 -7.75 -19.41
C SER A 72 -8.31 -7.35 -20.66
N VAL A 73 -8.30 -8.16 -21.72
CA VAL A 73 -9.06 -7.91 -22.96
C VAL A 73 -10.54 -8.16 -22.71
N ALA A 74 -10.88 -9.27 -22.07
CA ALA A 74 -12.26 -9.58 -21.69
C ALA A 74 -12.82 -8.53 -20.72
N ALA A 75 -12.03 -8.10 -19.73
CA ALA A 75 -12.43 -7.04 -18.81
C ALA A 75 -12.69 -5.71 -19.53
N ALA A 76 -11.79 -5.27 -20.42
CA ALA A 76 -11.96 -4.05 -21.19
C ALA A 76 -13.19 -4.11 -22.13
N ALA A 77 -13.42 -5.27 -22.76
CA ALA A 77 -14.60 -5.50 -23.60
C ALA A 77 -15.90 -5.40 -22.79
N LEU A 78 -15.94 -6.01 -21.61
CA LEU A 78 -17.10 -5.94 -20.71
C LEU A 78 -17.35 -4.50 -20.24
N THR A 79 -16.32 -3.79 -19.76
CA THR A 79 -16.46 -2.40 -19.31
C THR A 79 -16.95 -1.49 -20.44
N THR A 80 -16.46 -1.67 -21.67
CA THR A 80 -16.90 -0.88 -22.84
C THR A 80 -18.37 -1.14 -23.18
N ALA A 81 -18.78 -2.41 -23.20
CA ALA A 81 -20.16 -2.80 -23.46
C ALA A 81 -21.11 -2.24 -22.39
N LEU A 82 -20.73 -2.34 -21.12
CA LEU A 82 -21.50 -1.80 -20.00
C LEU A 82 -21.59 -0.28 -20.02
N THR A 83 -20.51 0.43 -20.35
CA THR A 83 -20.53 1.90 -20.46
C THR A 83 -21.55 2.35 -21.51
N SER A 84 -21.56 1.69 -22.66
CA SER A 84 -22.51 1.97 -23.73
C SER A 84 -23.96 1.67 -23.32
N LEU A 85 -24.18 0.58 -22.58
CA LEU A 85 -25.50 0.17 -22.09
C LEU A 85 -26.03 1.13 -21.02
N LEU A 86 -25.20 1.48 -20.04
CA LEU A 86 -25.56 2.34 -18.90
C LEU A 86 -25.71 3.81 -19.29
N GLY A 87 -25.11 4.23 -20.41
CA GLY A 87 -25.28 5.57 -20.99
C GLY A 87 -26.62 5.81 -21.68
N ARG A 88 -27.45 4.77 -21.87
CA ARG A 88 -28.81 4.93 -22.40
C ARG A 88 -29.76 5.56 -21.37
N PRO A 89 -30.82 6.26 -21.79
CA PRO A 89 -31.83 6.80 -20.87
C PRO A 89 -32.37 5.71 -19.92
N GLY A 90 -32.61 6.08 -18.66
CA GLY A 90 -33.24 5.16 -17.69
C GLY A 90 -34.72 4.90 -17.99
N GLY A 91 -35.26 3.81 -17.44
CA GLY A 91 -36.67 3.42 -17.62
C GLY A 91 -36.96 2.61 -18.89
N GLU A 92 -35.94 2.31 -19.71
CA GLU A 92 -36.08 1.47 -20.91
C GLU A 92 -36.04 -0.03 -20.58
N SER A 93 -35.41 -0.42 -19.47
CA SER A 93 -35.28 -1.82 -19.03
C SER A 93 -35.05 -1.92 -17.52
N ASP A 94 -35.93 -2.66 -16.84
CA ASP A 94 -35.83 -2.92 -15.40
C ASP A 94 -34.48 -3.56 -15.02
N ALA A 95 -33.92 -4.43 -15.88
CA ALA A 95 -32.65 -5.09 -15.64
C ALA A 95 -31.46 -4.09 -15.71
N VAL A 96 -31.48 -3.17 -16.67
CA VAL A 96 -30.45 -2.13 -16.79
C VAL A 96 -30.54 -1.15 -15.62
N ASP A 97 -31.75 -0.77 -15.21
CA ASP A 97 -31.96 0.11 -14.06
C ASP A 97 -31.54 -0.57 -12.74
N ALA A 98 -31.79 -1.88 -12.59
CA ALA A 98 -31.31 -2.66 -11.46
C ALA A 98 -29.78 -2.73 -11.41
N LEU A 99 -29.11 -2.96 -12.56
CA LEU A 99 -27.65 -2.93 -12.64
C LEU A 99 -27.10 -1.55 -12.29
N ARG A 100 -27.69 -0.47 -12.83
CA ARG A 100 -27.29 0.91 -12.52
C ARG A 100 -27.37 1.18 -11.01
N ALA A 101 -28.48 0.78 -10.38
CA ALA A 101 -28.68 0.95 -8.95
C ALA A 101 -27.70 0.13 -8.11
N ALA A 102 -27.45 -1.13 -8.48
CA ALA A 102 -26.52 -2.00 -7.78
C ALA A 102 -25.07 -1.52 -7.91
N ALA A 103 -24.63 -1.17 -9.11
CA ALA A 103 -23.30 -0.60 -9.36
C ALA A 103 -23.09 0.72 -8.61
N ALA A 104 -24.08 1.63 -8.61
CA ALA A 104 -23.98 2.90 -7.88
C ALA A 104 -23.87 2.69 -6.35
N ARG A 105 -24.59 1.68 -5.82
CA ARG A 105 -24.47 1.29 -4.42
C ARG A 105 -23.08 0.74 -4.12
N THR A 106 -22.58 -0.18 -4.94
CA THR A 106 -21.24 -0.75 -4.77
C THR A 106 -20.17 0.33 -4.84
N GLU A 107 -20.24 1.22 -5.82
CA GLU A 107 -19.31 2.34 -5.99
C GLU A 107 -19.28 3.29 -4.78
N SER A 108 -20.41 3.45 -4.10
CA SER A 108 -20.52 4.30 -2.90
C SER A 108 -20.04 3.63 -1.62
N LEU A 109 -20.02 2.29 -1.57
CA LEU A 109 -19.72 1.51 -0.37
C LEU A 109 -18.31 0.90 -0.40
N SER A 110 -17.90 0.38 -1.56
CA SER A 110 -16.67 -0.37 -1.69
C SER A 110 -15.46 0.56 -1.77
N ARG A 111 -14.40 0.13 -1.10
CA ARG A 111 -13.06 0.70 -1.23
C ARG A 111 -12.17 -0.10 -2.17
N LEU A 112 -12.72 -1.11 -2.83
CA LEU A 112 -11.99 -1.99 -3.75
C LEU A 112 -12.40 -1.72 -5.18
N LEU A 113 -11.42 -1.45 -6.05
CA LEU A 113 -11.61 -1.34 -7.49
C LEU A 113 -10.51 -2.09 -8.22
N VAL A 114 -10.87 -3.11 -8.99
CA VAL A 114 -9.92 -3.88 -9.80
C VAL A 114 -9.46 -3.03 -10.99
N GLN A 115 -8.15 -2.98 -11.19
CA GLN A 115 -7.53 -2.55 -12.43
C GLN A 115 -7.07 -3.79 -13.21
N PRO A 116 -7.71 -4.12 -14.36
CA PRO A 116 -7.37 -5.31 -15.13
C PRO A 116 -5.97 -5.29 -15.77
N GLY A 117 -5.34 -4.11 -15.85
CA GLY A 117 -4.10 -3.86 -16.59
C GLY A 117 -4.34 -3.54 -18.07
N ALA A 118 -3.26 -3.23 -18.80
CA ALA A 118 -3.35 -2.88 -20.23
C ALA A 118 -3.87 -4.05 -21.10
N PRO A 119 -4.88 -3.84 -21.96
CA PRO A 119 -5.40 -4.88 -22.85
C PRO A 119 -4.35 -5.44 -23.79
N GLY A 120 -4.40 -6.75 -24.06
CA GLY A 120 -3.49 -7.43 -25.00
C GLY A 120 -2.16 -7.86 -24.39
N GLY A 121 -1.97 -7.65 -23.09
CA GLY A 121 -0.86 -8.15 -22.29
C GLY A 121 0.46 -7.45 -22.60
N ALA A 122 1.10 -6.91 -21.56
CA ALA A 122 2.56 -6.98 -21.52
C ALA A 122 2.92 -8.48 -21.58
N GLY A 123 3.90 -8.87 -22.40
CA GLY A 123 4.35 -10.26 -22.50
C GLY A 123 4.67 -10.89 -21.13
N PRO A 124 4.97 -12.21 -21.08
CA PRO A 124 5.25 -12.89 -19.81
C PRO A 124 6.26 -12.07 -18.99
N ALA A 125 5.99 -11.87 -17.69
CA ALA A 125 6.76 -10.99 -16.81
C ALA A 125 8.24 -11.40 -16.63
N GLY A 126 8.64 -12.53 -17.24
CA GLY A 126 9.93 -13.18 -17.01
C GLY A 126 10.01 -13.72 -15.59
N ASN A 127 11.21 -14.18 -15.22
CA ASN A 127 11.48 -14.51 -13.83
C ASN A 127 11.53 -13.21 -13.00
N PRO A 128 10.95 -13.20 -11.79
CA PRO A 128 11.04 -12.06 -10.88
C PRO A 128 12.52 -11.77 -10.58
N PRO A 129 12.96 -10.51 -10.63
CA PRO A 129 14.32 -10.15 -10.23
C PRO A 129 14.64 -10.59 -8.81
N GLY A 130 15.88 -11.05 -8.57
CA GLY A 130 16.36 -11.46 -7.25
C GLY A 130 16.77 -10.27 -6.38
N ALA A 131 16.80 -10.44 -5.05
CA ALA A 131 17.22 -9.37 -4.15
C ALA A 131 18.68 -8.93 -4.42
N GLU A 132 19.62 -9.86 -4.56
CA GLU A 132 21.04 -9.55 -4.86
C GLU A 132 21.22 -8.83 -6.20
N GLU A 133 20.47 -9.26 -7.24
CA GLU A 133 20.45 -8.60 -8.55
C GLU A 133 20.01 -7.14 -8.44
N LEU A 134 18.94 -6.88 -7.67
CA LEU A 134 18.42 -5.54 -7.43
C LEU A 134 19.41 -4.68 -6.64
N MET A 135 20.07 -5.24 -5.63
CA MET A 135 21.09 -4.51 -4.86
C MET A 135 22.31 -4.15 -5.72
N ALA A 136 22.76 -5.07 -6.57
CA ALA A 136 23.87 -4.84 -7.48
C ALA A 136 23.57 -3.74 -8.53
N ALA A 137 22.30 -3.54 -8.87
CA ALA A 137 21.84 -2.53 -9.82
C ALA A 137 21.58 -1.13 -9.22
N ALA A 138 21.76 -0.94 -7.91
CA ALA A 138 21.45 0.34 -7.25
C ALA A 138 22.30 1.49 -7.81
N ALA A 139 21.65 2.56 -8.28
CA ALA A 139 22.29 3.63 -9.05
C ALA A 139 23.25 4.51 -8.24
N ARG A 140 22.98 4.71 -6.94
CA ARG A 140 23.77 5.58 -6.06
C ARG A 140 23.95 4.92 -4.70
N LYS A 141 25.12 5.14 -4.12
CA LYS A 141 25.43 4.64 -2.78
C LYS A 141 24.86 5.56 -1.69
N PRO A 142 24.58 5.04 -0.49
CA PRO A 142 24.25 5.86 0.67
C PRO A 142 25.30 6.92 0.99
N HIS A 143 24.84 8.03 1.56
CA HIS A 143 25.74 9.07 2.03
C HIS A 143 26.02 8.83 3.51
N GLY A 144 27.15 8.19 3.83
CA GLY A 144 27.56 7.97 5.21
C GLY A 144 27.87 9.29 5.94
N GLY A 145 27.64 9.32 7.26
CA GLY A 145 28.00 10.43 8.16
C GLY A 145 26.84 11.30 8.64
N ASP A 146 27.18 12.33 9.43
CA ASP A 146 26.22 13.10 10.25
C ASP A 146 25.81 14.45 9.64
N HIS A 147 25.93 14.61 8.33
CA HIS A 147 25.55 15.86 7.65
C HIS A 147 24.04 16.17 7.77
N PRO A 148 23.62 17.45 7.70
CA PRO A 148 22.21 17.82 7.68
C PRO A 148 21.53 17.29 6.41
N VAL A 149 20.36 16.68 6.58
CA VAL A 149 19.49 16.21 5.49
C VAL A 149 18.14 16.93 5.56
N ASP A 150 17.47 17.03 4.42
CA ASP A 150 16.10 17.57 4.34
C ASP A 150 15.07 16.54 4.85
N ALA A 151 15.31 15.26 4.57
CA ALA A 151 14.36 14.18 4.81
C ALA A 151 15.02 12.88 5.30
N ALA A 152 14.26 12.07 6.03
CA ALA A 152 14.63 10.70 6.36
C ALA A 152 13.46 9.74 6.09
N VAL A 153 13.72 8.69 5.32
CA VAL A 153 12.79 7.60 5.00
C VAL A 153 13.06 6.44 5.94
N VAL A 154 12.09 6.08 6.78
CA VAL A 154 12.17 5.00 7.77
C VAL A 154 11.34 3.81 7.29
N ILE A 155 12.01 2.67 7.13
CA ILE A 155 11.43 1.44 6.59
C ILE A 155 11.46 0.35 7.68
N PRO A 156 10.31 0.03 8.30
CA PRO A 156 10.21 -1.08 9.23
C PRO A 156 10.22 -2.40 8.47
N PHE A 157 10.98 -3.38 8.94
CA PHE A 157 11.18 -4.63 8.21
C PHE A 157 11.21 -5.85 9.15
N ARG A 158 10.49 -6.90 8.74
CA ARG A 158 10.63 -8.26 9.26
C ARG A 158 10.39 -9.26 8.14
N ALA A 159 11.34 -10.17 7.96
CA ALA A 159 11.22 -11.29 7.04
C ALA A 159 11.89 -12.54 7.65
N PRO A 160 11.13 -13.63 7.88
CA PRO A 160 11.74 -14.92 8.18
C PRO A 160 12.54 -15.46 6.98
N ASP A 161 13.35 -16.49 7.21
CA ASP A 161 14.31 -17.00 6.22
C ASP A 161 13.64 -17.49 4.92
N ASP A 162 12.38 -17.91 4.96
CA ASP A 162 11.59 -18.38 3.82
C ASP A 162 10.79 -17.27 3.11
N ALA A 163 10.70 -16.06 3.67
CA ALA A 163 9.94 -14.93 3.11
C ALA A 163 10.70 -14.19 2.01
N THR A 164 11.19 -14.93 1.00
CA THR A 164 12.00 -14.42 -0.12
C THR A 164 11.33 -13.25 -0.86
N GLY A 165 10.00 -13.25 -0.99
CA GLY A 165 9.24 -12.15 -1.60
C GLY A 165 9.38 -10.82 -0.86
N ARG A 166 9.41 -10.83 0.49
CA ARG A 166 9.58 -9.61 1.30
C ARG A 166 10.98 -9.05 1.17
N VAL A 167 12.00 -9.92 1.16
CA VAL A 167 13.40 -9.54 0.97
C VAL A 167 13.60 -8.91 -0.40
N ARG A 168 13.02 -9.52 -1.46
CA ARG A 168 13.01 -8.94 -2.81
C ARG A 168 12.33 -7.57 -2.86
N ASN A 169 11.19 -7.43 -2.20
CA ASN A 169 10.45 -6.17 -2.19
C ASN A 169 11.28 -5.06 -1.54
N LEU A 170 11.89 -5.32 -0.38
CA LEU A 170 12.76 -4.33 0.27
C LEU A 170 13.95 -3.96 -0.62
N ALA A 171 14.58 -4.94 -1.29
CA ALA A 171 15.65 -4.67 -2.25
C ALA A 171 15.19 -3.74 -3.39
N ALA A 172 13.98 -3.94 -3.92
CA ALA A 172 13.41 -3.07 -4.94
C ALA A 172 13.14 -1.66 -4.42
N VAL A 173 12.62 -1.52 -3.19
CA VAL A 173 12.38 -0.21 -2.55
C VAL A 173 13.71 0.54 -2.35
N LEU A 174 14.73 -0.13 -1.82
CA LEU A 174 16.06 0.48 -1.63
C LEU A 174 16.72 0.85 -2.96
N ASN A 175 16.59 0.02 -4.00
CA ASN A 175 17.05 0.36 -5.35
C ASN A 175 16.34 1.61 -5.89
N ALA A 176 15.01 1.69 -5.78
CA ALA A 176 14.26 2.86 -6.22
C ALA A 176 14.63 4.14 -5.44
N LEU A 177 14.89 4.02 -4.13
CA LEU A 177 15.37 5.12 -3.30
C LEU A 177 16.82 5.52 -3.59
N ALA A 178 17.62 4.67 -4.24
CA ALA A 178 18.95 5.04 -4.73
C ALA A 178 18.89 5.88 -6.02
N ASP A 179 17.80 5.78 -6.78
CA ASP A 179 17.55 6.55 -8.01
C ASP A 179 16.46 7.62 -7.79
N GLN A 180 16.74 8.61 -6.94
CA GLN A 180 15.86 9.77 -6.72
C GLN A 180 16.38 11.03 -7.43
N SER A 181 15.48 11.95 -7.79
CA SER A 181 15.86 13.27 -8.33
C SER A 181 16.36 14.24 -7.26
N HIS A 182 15.93 14.06 -6.01
CA HIS A 182 16.50 14.78 -4.88
C HIS A 182 17.96 14.35 -4.65
N PRO A 183 18.90 15.24 -4.31
CA PRO A 183 20.31 14.86 -4.14
C PRO A 183 20.48 13.81 -3.05
N ARG A 184 21.31 12.79 -3.29
CA ARG A 184 21.40 11.60 -2.42
C ARG A 184 21.91 11.93 -1.02
N GLU A 185 22.75 12.94 -0.92
CA GLU A 185 23.31 13.54 0.30
C GLU A 185 22.32 14.45 1.06
N ARG A 186 21.09 14.61 0.55
CA ARG A 186 20.06 15.45 1.18
C ARG A 186 18.92 14.64 1.79
N TYR A 187 18.98 13.30 1.74
CA TYR A 187 18.04 12.45 2.46
C TYR A 187 18.71 11.20 3.02
N ARG A 188 18.14 10.67 4.10
CA ARG A 188 18.52 9.37 4.68
C ARG A 188 17.49 8.30 4.36
N VAL A 189 17.97 7.07 4.24
CA VAL A 189 17.18 5.85 4.21
C VAL A 189 17.59 5.01 5.42
N VAL A 190 16.64 4.71 6.27
CA VAL A 190 16.82 3.97 7.52
C VAL A 190 16.05 2.67 7.42
N VAL A 191 16.75 1.54 7.47
CA VAL A 191 16.13 0.22 7.54
C VAL A 191 16.17 -0.23 8.99
N VAL A 192 15.00 -0.60 9.52
CA VAL A 192 14.89 -1.14 10.87
C VAL A 192 14.42 -2.58 10.78
N GLU A 193 15.33 -3.52 11.00
CA GLU A 193 14.98 -4.93 11.12
C GLU A 193 14.55 -5.21 12.56
N SER A 194 13.29 -5.59 12.76
CA SER A 194 12.82 -6.11 14.04
C SER A 194 12.61 -7.61 13.94
N ASP A 195 13.39 -8.38 14.70
CA ASP A 195 13.25 -9.84 14.80
C ASP A 195 14.06 -10.36 16.01
N SER A 196 14.01 -11.66 16.23
CA SER A 196 14.78 -12.42 17.22
C SER A 196 16.29 -12.43 16.99
N ARG A 197 16.74 -12.27 15.73
CA ARG A 197 18.14 -12.18 15.33
C ARG A 197 18.26 -11.35 14.05
N PRO A 198 19.38 -10.68 13.80
CA PRO A 198 19.57 -9.98 12.55
C PRO A 198 19.82 -10.99 11.43
N ARG A 199 18.92 -11.08 10.45
CA ARG A 199 19.03 -12.01 9.31
C ARG A 199 19.61 -11.33 8.08
N TRP A 200 19.22 -10.08 7.86
CA TRP A 200 19.41 -9.42 6.57
C TRP A 200 20.38 -8.24 6.60
N ARG A 201 21.15 -8.11 7.69
CA ARG A 201 22.14 -7.05 7.87
C ARG A 201 23.16 -7.01 6.73
N ASP A 202 23.71 -8.17 6.38
CA ASP A 202 24.77 -8.26 5.37
C ASP A 202 24.27 -7.86 3.98
N LEU A 203 22.99 -8.08 3.69
CA LEU A 203 22.39 -7.75 2.39
C LEU A 203 22.05 -6.26 2.26
N PHE A 204 21.59 -5.61 3.34
CA PHE A 204 21.00 -4.27 3.25
C PHE A 204 21.81 -3.14 3.88
N SER A 205 22.80 -3.45 4.74
CA SER A 205 23.57 -2.41 5.45
C SER A 205 24.30 -1.44 4.51
N ASP A 206 24.83 -1.92 3.39
CA ASP A 206 25.52 -1.09 2.39
C ASP A 206 24.57 -0.30 1.47
N ALA A 207 23.26 -0.50 1.61
CA ALA A 207 22.24 0.11 0.74
C ALA A 207 21.31 1.10 1.45
N CYS A 208 21.52 1.31 2.74
CA CYS A 208 20.83 2.33 3.53
C CYS A 208 21.86 3.18 4.28
N ASP A 209 21.46 4.38 4.73
CA ASP A 209 22.36 5.24 5.51
C ASP A 209 22.44 4.77 6.96
N ALA A 210 21.40 4.09 7.46
CA ALA A 210 21.40 3.45 8.77
C ALA A 210 20.65 2.12 8.74
N TYR A 211 21.30 1.08 9.26
CA TYR A 211 20.69 -0.22 9.53
C TYR A 211 20.58 -0.44 11.04
N VAL A 212 19.36 -0.36 11.57
CA VAL A 212 19.07 -0.55 12.99
C VAL A 212 18.45 -1.93 13.20
N PHE A 213 18.98 -2.70 14.16
CA PHE A 213 18.36 -3.96 14.56
C PHE A 213 17.66 -3.79 15.90
N ALA A 214 16.35 -4.06 15.91
CA ALA A 214 15.45 -3.92 17.05
C ALA A 214 15.05 -5.32 17.56
N PRO A 215 15.74 -5.88 18.58
CA PRO A 215 15.52 -7.25 19.01
C PRO A 215 14.11 -7.45 19.58
N ASP A 216 13.35 -8.36 18.98
CA ASP A 216 11.99 -8.70 19.41
C ASP A 216 11.66 -10.16 19.10
N HIS A 217 11.31 -10.90 20.15
CA HIS A 217 10.93 -12.31 20.09
C HIS A 217 9.41 -12.51 19.94
N GLY A 218 8.62 -11.44 20.01
CA GLY A 218 7.17 -11.45 19.92
C GLY A 218 6.63 -11.27 18.51
N ARG A 219 5.35 -10.89 18.41
CA ARG A 219 4.70 -10.50 17.15
C ARG A 219 5.32 -9.20 16.64
N PHE A 220 5.41 -9.05 15.32
CA PHE A 220 5.95 -7.84 14.72
C PHE A 220 5.18 -6.60 15.16
N ASN A 221 5.89 -5.62 15.70
CA ASN A 221 5.32 -4.34 16.10
C ASN A 221 5.85 -3.25 15.18
N LYS A 222 5.06 -2.92 14.14
CA LYS A 222 5.43 -1.89 13.15
C LYS A 222 5.62 -0.53 13.82
N SER A 223 4.70 -0.11 14.68
CA SER A 223 4.77 1.17 15.40
C SER A 223 6.09 1.37 16.15
N TRP A 224 6.46 0.39 16.98
CA TRP A 224 7.71 0.41 17.73
C TRP A 224 8.92 0.40 16.79
N THR A 225 8.89 -0.42 15.74
CA THR A 225 9.97 -0.52 14.75
C THR A 225 10.21 0.83 14.04
N VAL A 226 9.13 1.52 13.67
CA VAL A 226 9.20 2.88 13.09
C VAL A 226 9.77 3.87 14.11
N ASN A 227 9.24 3.88 15.33
CA ASN A 227 9.72 4.77 16.39
C ASN A 227 11.22 4.58 16.66
N VAL A 228 11.70 3.33 16.70
CA VAL A 228 13.13 3.00 16.82
C VAL A 228 13.93 3.60 15.65
N GLY A 229 13.45 3.47 14.41
CA GLY A 229 14.12 4.05 13.25
C GLY A 229 14.20 5.56 13.30
N VAL A 230 13.14 6.22 13.76
CA VAL A 230 13.12 7.67 13.94
C VAL A 230 14.15 8.11 14.99
N VAL A 231 14.13 7.47 16.16
CA VAL A 231 15.00 7.84 17.29
C VAL A 231 16.47 7.55 17.01
N HIS A 232 16.79 6.37 16.43
CA HIS A 232 18.16 5.84 16.36
C HIS A 232 18.80 5.92 14.97
N GLY A 233 18.08 6.37 13.94
CA GLY A 233 18.63 6.45 12.57
C GLY A 233 18.22 7.68 11.75
N ALA A 234 16.99 8.18 11.93
CA ALA A 234 16.50 9.29 11.10
C ALA A 234 17.04 10.65 11.56
N ARG A 235 17.07 10.87 12.88
CA ARG A 235 17.41 12.15 13.49
C ARG A 235 18.91 12.48 13.39
N PRO A 236 19.27 13.77 13.20
CA PRO A 236 18.37 14.90 12.97
C PRO A 236 17.92 14.99 11.50
N ALA A 237 16.60 15.09 11.26
CA ALA A 237 15.99 15.37 9.97
C ALA A 237 14.73 16.23 10.20
N GLU A 238 14.45 17.18 9.31
CA GLU A 238 13.24 18.01 9.40
C GLU A 238 11.98 17.23 8.99
N LEU A 239 12.11 16.42 7.94
CA LEU A 239 11.02 15.63 7.39
C LEU A 239 11.26 14.15 7.64
N LEU A 240 10.19 13.46 8.02
CA LEU A 240 10.14 12.01 8.16
C LEU A 240 9.20 11.42 7.11
N CYS A 241 9.56 10.26 6.60
CA CYS A 241 8.68 9.39 5.83
C CYS A 241 8.62 8.04 6.52
N VAL A 242 7.43 7.60 6.91
CA VAL A 242 7.19 6.18 7.19
C VAL A 242 6.90 5.53 5.84
N LEU A 243 7.63 4.48 5.47
CA LEU A 243 7.49 3.79 4.19
C LEU A 243 7.56 2.28 4.40
N ASP A 244 6.52 1.54 4.03
CA ASP A 244 6.54 0.09 4.07
C ASP A 244 7.53 -0.47 3.02
N GLY A 245 8.20 -1.58 3.37
CA GLY A 245 9.27 -2.20 2.58
C GLY A 245 8.83 -2.87 1.29
N ASP A 246 7.60 -2.65 0.85
CA ASP A 246 6.98 -3.18 -0.35
C ASP A 246 6.23 -2.12 -1.17
N ILE A 247 6.43 -0.84 -0.88
CA ILE A 247 5.92 0.25 -1.70
C ILE A 247 7.00 0.72 -2.67
N LEU A 248 6.81 0.40 -3.95
CA LEU A 248 7.71 0.82 -5.01
C LEU A 248 7.37 2.25 -5.45
N VAL A 249 8.33 3.14 -5.25
CA VAL A 249 8.20 4.59 -5.52
C VAL A 249 8.88 4.98 -6.84
N ASP A 250 8.44 6.10 -7.42
CA ASP A 250 9.06 6.70 -8.59
C ASP A 250 10.31 7.53 -8.25
N ARG A 251 10.97 8.09 -9.27
CA ARG A 251 12.21 8.86 -9.16
C ARG A 251 12.02 10.20 -8.44
N ASP A 252 10.84 10.80 -8.48
CA ASP A 252 10.60 12.13 -7.93
C ASP A 252 9.96 12.09 -6.54
N PHE A 253 9.80 10.91 -5.94
CA PHE A 253 9.15 10.70 -4.64
C PHE A 253 9.69 11.59 -3.51
N VAL A 254 11.00 11.58 -3.26
CA VAL A 254 11.61 12.43 -2.20
C VAL A 254 11.56 13.90 -2.58
N GLY A 255 11.86 14.23 -3.85
CA GLY A 255 11.90 15.61 -4.32
C GLY A 255 10.54 16.32 -4.21
N ARG A 256 9.46 15.63 -4.62
CA ARG A 256 8.09 16.14 -4.48
C ARG A 256 7.69 16.34 -3.02
N ALA A 257 8.07 15.44 -2.12
CA ALA A 257 7.76 15.58 -0.70
C ALA A 257 8.42 16.85 -0.14
N VAL A 258 9.73 17.03 -0.34
CA VAL A 258 10.46 18.22 0.12
C VAL A 258 9.84 19.51 -0.43
N GLU A 259 9.47 19.55 -1.71
CA GLU A 259 8.82 20.71 -2.31
C GLU A 259 7.47 21.03 -1.65
N ARG A 260 6.66 20.01 -1.31
CA ARG A 260 5.36 20.20 -0.66
C ARG A 260 5.49 20.81 0.72
N PHE A 261 6.45 20.36 1.54
CA PHE A 261 6.68 20.94 2.87
C PHE A 261 7.29 22.35 2.84
N ALA A 262 7.83 22.81 1.71
CA ALA A 262 8.25 24.20 1.56
C ALA A 262 7.04 25.16 1.44
N ARG A 263 5.83 24.64 1.19
CA ARG A 263 4.60 25.43 1.09
C ARG A 263 4.00 25.67 2.49
N PRO A 264 3.40 26.85 2.75
CA PRO A 264 2.72 27.12 4.01
C PRO A 264 1.57 26.15 4.26
N GLY A 265 1.41 25.71 5.52
CA GLY A 265 0.21 24.99 5.95
C GLY A 265 0.28 23.46 5.91
N THR A 266 1.38 22.84 5.49
CA THR A 266 1.52 21.36 5.48
C THR A 266 2.35 20.87 6.67
N GLN A 267 1.79 19.94 7.46
CA GLN A 267 2.46 19.25 8.58
C GLN A 267 2.61 17.74 8.33
N ALA A 268 1.71 17.17 7.55
CA ALA A 268 1.81 15.81 7.02
C ALA A 268 1.17 15.72 5.63
N HIS A 269 1.50 14.70 4.87
CA HIS A 269 0.73 14.33 3.68
C HIS A 269 0.88 12.85 3.35
N TRP A 270 -0.16 12.29 2.73
CA TRP A 270 -0.01 11.06 1.97
C TRP A 270 0.44 11.39 0.56
N PRO A 271 1.39 10.64 -0.01
CA PRO A 271 1.72 10.77 -1.42
C PRO A 271 0.62 10.20 -2.32
N PHE A 272 -0.35 9.46 -1.78
CA PHE A 272 -1.43 8.81 -2.54
C PHE A 272 -2.82 9.13 -1.97
N GLU A 273 -3.82 9.15 -2.85
CA GLU A 273 -5.23 9.16 -2.49
C GLU A 273 -5.70 7.72 -2.41
N ASP A 274 -5.50 6.98 -3.51
CA ASP A 274 -5.74 5.55 -3.64
C ASP A 274 -4.42 4.84 -3.96
N MET A 275 -4.27 3.58 -3.56
CA MET A 275 -3.05 2.80 -3.79
C MET A 275 -3.35 1.52 -4.55
N LEU A 276 -2.59 1.24 -5.61
CA LEU A 276 -2.73 0.02 -6.40
C LEU A 276 -1.89 -1.12 -5.79
N PHE A 277 -2.57 -2.18 -5.36
CA PHE A 277 -1.95 -3.42 -4.87
C PHE A 277 -1.80 -4.39 -6.04
N LEU A 278 -0.56 -4.66 -6.40
CA LEU A 278 -0.23 -5.46 -7.56
C LEU A 278 -0.40 -6.95 -7.30
N ASP A 279 -0.69 -7.68 -8.37
CA ASP A 279 -0.52 -9.13 -8.39
C ASP A 279 0.96 -9.53 -8.57
N PRO A 280 1.33 -10.82 -8.44
CA PRO A 280 2.73 -11.25 -8.54
C PRO A 280 3.41 -10.89 -9.88
N SER A 281 2.65 -11.01 -10.97
CA SER A 281 3.15 -10.79 -12.33
C SER A 281 3.39 -9.30 -12.58
N ALA A 282 2.43 -8.46 -12.19
CA ALA A 282 2.53 -7.01 -12.24
C ALA A 282 3.65 -6.48 -11.33
N SER A 283 3.82 -7.05 -10.14
CA SER A 283 4.93 -6.70 -9.23
C SER A 283 6.29 -7.01 -9.84
N SER A 284 6.41 -8.11 -10.58
CA SER A 284 7.66 -8.48 -11.25
C SER A 284 7.99 -7.52 -12.39
N ARG A 285 6.99 -7.12 -13.18
CA ARG A 285 7.13 -6.10 -14.22
C ARG A 285 7.49 -4.73 -13.67
N ALA A 286 6.79 -4.28 -12.64
CA ALA A 286 7.02 -2.98 -12.01
C ALA A 286 8.45 -2.87 -11.47
N VAL A 287 8.91 -3.91 -10.76
CA VAL A 287 10.28 -3.95 -10.22
C VAL A 287 11.32 -3.96 -11.34
N ARG A 288 11.15 -4.78 -12.38
CA ARG A 288 12.08 -4.80 -13.52
C ARG A 288 12.15 -3.42 -14.21
N ALA A 289 10.99 -2.86 -14.56
CA ALA A 289 10.93 -1.56 -15.22
C ALA A 289 11.60 -0.46 -14.39
N ARG A 290 11.25 -0.36 -13.10
CA ARG A 290 11.73 0.70 -12.21
C ARG A 290 13.21 0.54 -11.82
N CYS A 291 13.66 -0.69 -11.55
CA CYS A 291 14.96 -0.95 -10.90
C CYS A 291 16.04 -1.42 -11.87
N LEU A 292 15.68 -2.10 -12.97
CA LEU A 292 16.64 -2.68 -13.91
C LEU A 292 16.65 -1.95 -15.27
N ASP A 293 15.47 -1.55 -15.75
CA ASP A 293 15.34 -0.86 -17.04
C ASP A 293 15.46 0.68 -16.90
N GLY A 294 15.50 1.20 -15.67
CA GLY A 294 15.71 2.63 -15.38
C GLY A 294 14.50 3.53 -15.65
N ALA A 295 13.29 2.96 -15.73
CA ALA A 295 12.06 3.73 -15.88
C ALA A 295 11.90 4.72 -14.71
N PRO A 296 11.38 5.94 -14.97
CA PRO A 296 11.24 6.95 -13.92
C PRO A 296 10.15 6.61 -12.90
N GLU A 297 9.19 5.75 -13.24
CA GLU A 297 8.05 5.38 -12.40
C GLU A 297 7.67 3.89 -12.59
N PRO A 298 6.85 3.31 -11.69
CA PRO A 298 6.41 1.91 -11.79
C PRO A 298 5.48 1.60 -12.98
N GLY A 299 4.86 2.61 -13.60
CA GLY A 299 3.90 2.43 -14.69
C GLY A 299 2.50 1.98 -14.22
N GLN A 300 2.05 2.51 -13.08
CA GLN A 300 0.82 2.14 -12.37
C GLN A 300 -0.40 1.95 -13.27
N ASP A 301 -0.68 2.86 -14.20
CA ASP A 301 -1.89 2.85 -15.07
C ASP A 301 -2.00 1.63 -15.98
N ARG A 302 -0.89 0.91 -16.21
CA ARG A 302 -0.82 -0.25 -17.10
C ARG A 302 -0.81 -1.58 -16.35
N LEU A 303 -0.61 -1.54 -15.05
CA LEU A 303 -0.41 -2.73 -14.23
C LEU A 303 -1.73 -3.34 -13.78
N ARG A 304 -1.76 -4.65 -13.58
CA ARG A 304 -2.92 -5.33 -13.00
C ARG A 304 -2.83 -5.29 -11.48
N GLY A 305 -3.95 -5.03 -10.83
CA GLY A 305 -4.03 -5.00 -9.37
C GLY A 305 -5.40 -4.61 -8.86
N VAL A 306 -5.48 -4.35 -7.56
CA VAL A 306 -6.68 -3.84 -6.89
C VAL A 306 -6.32 -2.52 -6.23
N PHE A 307 -7.03 -1.46 -6.61
CA PHE A 307 -7.00 -0.22 -5.86
C PHE A 307 -7.69 -0.44 -4.53
N LEU A 308 -6.96 -0.17 -3.45
CA LEU A 308 -7.56 0.15 -2.17
C LEU A 308 -7.72 1.67 -2.11
N ARG A 309 -8.97 2.12 -2.05
CA ARG A 309 -9.27 3.54 -2.05
C ARG A 309 -9.06 4.14 -0.67
N ARG A 310 -8.41 5.30 -0.58
CA ARG A 310 -8.09 6.00 0.67
C ARG A 310 -7.42 5.15 1.77
N PRO A 311 -6.41 4.30 1.47
CA PRO A 311 -5.79 3.46 2.49
C PRO A 311 -5.30 4.32 3.67
N PRO A 312 -5.36 3.81 4.91
CA PRO A 312 -4.87 4.56 6.07
C PRO A 312 -3.34 4.58 6.16
N GLY A 313 -2.66 3.61 5.52
CA GLY A 313 -1.26 3.29 5.79
C GLY A 313 -0.42 2.97 4.57
N GLY A 314 0.77 2.44 4.81
CA GLY A 314 1.75 2.12 3.79
C GLY A 314 2.84 3.18 3.64
N CYS A 315 2.45 4.44 3.41
CA CYS A 315 3.40 5.54 3.36
C CYS A 315 2.78 6.85 3.85
N VAL A 316 3.50 7.59 4.69
CA VAL A 316 3.10 8.94 5.12
C VAL A 316 4.34 9.80 5.34
N TRP A 317 4.28 11.02 4.84
CA TRP A 317 5.27 12.04 5.10
C TRP A 317 4.77 13.00 6.17
N LEU A 318 5.65 13.42 7.06
CA LEU A 318 5.34 14.40 8.10
C LEU A 318 6.57 15.15 8.58
N ARG A 319 6.35 16.27 9.25
CA ARG A 319 7.42 16.93 9.99
C ARG A 319 7.79 16.11 11.22
N GLU A 320 9.07 16.13 11.55
CA GLU A 320 9.62 15.49 12.74
C GLU A 320 8.96 16.02 14.02
N ASP A 321 8.68 17.33 14.07
CA ASP A 321 8.08 17.96 15.24
C ASP A 321 6.63 17.49 15.48
N LEU A 322 5.85 17.24 14.41
CA LEU A 322 4.53 16.63 14.52
C LEU A 322 4.64 15.20 15.04
N PHE A 323 5.56 14.39 14.51
CA PHE A 323 5.80 13.01 14.98
C PHE A 323 6.09 12.99 16.48
N THR A 324 7.00 13.86 16.94
CA THR A 324 7.36 13.99 18.35
C THR A 324 6.18 14.49 19.19
N ARG A 325 5.45 15.49 18.71
CA ARG A 325 4.30 16.09 19.43
C ARG A 325 3.19 15.09 19.71
N ILE A 326 2.98 14.12 18.83
CA ILE A 326 1.95 13.08 19.01
C ILE A 326 2.46 11.82 19.73
N GLY A 327 3.69 11.83 20.22
CA GLY A 327 4.31 10.70 20.91
C GLY A 327 4.72 9.55 19.98
N GLY A 328 4.95 9.81 18.69
CA GLY A 328 5.26 8.78 17.69
C GLY A 328 4.07 7.87 17.35
N MET A 329 4.35 6.69 16.82
CA MET A 329 3.34 5.65 16.60
C MET A 329 2.99 4.94 17.91
N ASP A 330 1.73 4.53 18.07
CA ASP A 330 1.28 3.83 19.27
C ASP A 330 1.85 2.42 19.31
N GLU A 331 2.78 2.20 20.23
CA GLU A 331 3.52 0.95 20.29
C GLU A 331 2.78 -0.20 20.98
N ARG A 332 1.51 -0.01 21.34
CA ARG A 332 0.64 -1.10 21.82
C ARG A 332 0.15 -1.96 20.67
N PHE A 333 0.10 -1.43 19.44
CA PHE A 333 -0.23 -2.20 18.24
C PHE A 333 0.85 -3.23 17.92
N CYS A 334 0.52 -4.50 18.14
CA CYS A 334 1.38 -5.66 17.86
C CYS A 334 0.66 -6.63 16.93
N GLY A 335 1.36 -7.13 15.92
CA GLY A 335 0.77 -7.98 14.88
C GLY A 335 0.37 -7.15 13.66
N TRP A 336 -0.87 -7.31 13.21
CA TRP A 336 -1.36 -6.68 11.98
C TRP A 336 -2.61 -5.87 12.26
N GLY A 337 -2.64 -4.62 11.77
CA GLY A 337 -3.83 -3.78 11.65
C GLY A 337 -3.97 -2.69 12.70
N GLY A 338 -4.71 -1.64 12.34
CA GLY A 338 -5.08 -0.52 13.20
C GLY A 338 -4.00 0.55 13.43
N GLU A 339 -2.73 0.20 13.37
CA GLU A 339 -1.62 1.08 13.75
C GLU A 339 -1.47 2.31 12.84
N ASP A 340 -1.58 2.09 11.52
CA ASP A 340 -1.51 3.19 10.56
C ASP A 340 -2.72 4.12 10.71
N GLN A 341 -3.90 3.56 10.98
CA GLN A 341 -5.13 4.32 11.17
C GLN A 341 -5.09 5.18 12.45
N ASP A 342 -4.62 4.60 13.56
CA ASP A 342 -4.38 5.35 14.80
C ASP A 342 -3.42 6.51 14.58
N PHE A 343 -2.26 6.21 13.96
CA PHE A 343 -1.21 7.19 13.77
C PHE A 343 -1.65 8.38 12.93
N VAL A 344 -2.31 8.12 11.79
CA VAL A 344 -2.74 9.19 10.89
C VAL A 344 -3.90 10.00 11.45
N TRP A 345 -4.83 9.40 12.20
CA TRP A 345 -5.88 10.16 12.88
C TRP A 345 -5.32 11.09 13.96
N ARG A 346 -4.30 10.64 14.70
CA ARG A 346 -3.58 11.53 15.63
C ARG A 346 -2.84 12.62 14.86
N ALA A 347 -2.14 12.30 13.77
CA ALA A 347 -1.47 13.29 12.95
C ALA A 347 -2.44 14.36 12.42
N GLU A 348 -3.58 13.96 11.84
CA GLU A 348 -4.63 14.86 11.33
C GLU A 348 -5.20 15.78 12.40
N ARG A 349 -5.37 15.24 13.61
CA ARG A 349 -5.89 16.00 14.75
C ARG A 349 -4.94 17.13 15.19
N TYR A 350 -3.64 16.94 15.05
CA TYR A 350 -2.61 17.87 15.54
C TYR A 350 -1.87 18.65 14.44
N GLY A 351 -2.12 18.36 13.16
CA GLY A 351 -1.52 19.05 12.03
C GLY A 351 -2.35 18.91 10.75
N PRO A 352 -2.34 19.92 9.85
CA PRO A 352 -2.99 19.78 8.56
C PRO A 352 -2.33 18.68 7.72
N MET A 353 -3.17 17.84 7.11
CA MET A 353 -2.75 16.68 6.34
C MET A 353 -3.38 16.68 4.95
N ASP A 354 -2.53 16.59 3.92
CA ASP A 354 -2.93 16.57 2.52
C ASP A 354 -2.91 15.14 1.93
N ARG A 355 -3.58 14.95 0.79
CA ARG A 355 -3.49 13.75 -0.05
C ARG A 355 -3.10 14.13 -1.47
N HIS A 356 -2.26 13.31 -2.11
CA HIS A 356 -1.80 13.51 -3.48
C HIS A 356 -1.99 12.26 -4.33
N GLY A 357 -1.71 12.29 -5.62
CA GLY A 357 -1.86 11.13 -6.54
C GLY A 357 -0.53 10.71 -7.14
N ASP A 358 0.48 10.46 -6.31
CA ASP A 358 1.82 10.12 -6.79
C ASP A 358 1.87 8.69 -7.37
N PRO A 359 2.72 8.45 -8.38
CA PRO A 359 2.86 7.15 -9.02
C PRO A 359 3.63 6.17 -8.13
N LEU A 360 2.92 5.45 -7.27
CA LEU A 360 3.45 4.42 -6.40
C LEU A 360 2.54 3.20 -6.35
N VAL A 361 3.13 2.05 -6.09
CA VAL A 361 2.41 0.77 -6.10
C VAL A 361 2.83 -0.09 -4.92
N HIS A 362 1.89 -0.84 -4.38
CA HIS A 362 2.16 -1.86 -3.37
C HIS A 362 2.50 -3.17 -4.07
N LEU A 363 3.71 -3.68 -3.84
CA LEU A 363 4.19 -4.92 -4.39
C LEU A 363 3.51 -6.11 -3.73
N HIS A 364 3.27 -7.16 -4.52
CA HIS A 364 2.76 -8.41 -4.02
C HIS A 364 3.75 -9.05 -3.04
N HIS A 365 3.22 -9.62 -1.96
CA HIS A 365 3.95 -10.50 -1.06
C HIS A 365 2.97 -11.46 -0.36
N ASP A 366 3.49 -12.56 0.15
CA ASP A 366 2.71 -13.46 1.00
C ASP A 366 2.37 -12.77 2.33
N ARG A 367 1.09 -12.87 2.70
CA ARG A 367 0.58 -12.21 3.90
C ARG A 367 0.91 -13.02 5.14
N ALA A 368 1.28 -12.30 6.19
CA ALA A 368 1.31 -12.89 7.52
C ALA A 368 -0.13 -13.16 7.98
N ALA A 369 -0.28 -14.00 9.01
CA ALA A 369 -1.55 -14.10 9.72
C ALA A 369 -2.00 -12.70 10.18
N HIS A 370 -3.29 -12.41 10.04
CA HIS A 370 -3.91 -11.16 10.51
C HIS A 370 -4.87 -11.39 11.68
N ARG A 371 -4.99 -12.66 12.11
CA ARG A 371 -5.83 -13.15 13.20
C ARG A 371 -5.05 -14.11 14.07
N GLY A 372 -5.37 -14.17 15.35
CA GLY A 372 -4.87 -15.19 16.27
C GLY A 372 -5.47 -16.56 16.02
N ASP A 373 -4.99 -17.55 16.76
CA ASP A 373 -5.47 -18.94 16.68
C ASP A 373 -6.97 -19.09 17.01
N ASP A 374 -7.51 -18.12 17.76
CA ASP A 374 -8.93 -18.00 18.12
C ASP A 374 -9.78 -17.28 17.06
N GLY A 375 -9.17 -16.83 15.95
CA GLY A 375 -9.82 -16.09 14.88
C GLY A 375 -9.98 -14.59 15.13
N THR A 376 -9.59 -14.09 16.30
CA THR A 376 -9.66 -12.67 16.66
C THR A 376 -8.60 -11.88 15.87
N PRO A 377 -8.96 -10.77 15.18
CA PRO A 377 -7.96 -9.88 14.58
C PRO A 377 -6.97 -9.37 15.60
N PHE A 378 -5.69 -9.31 15.25
CA PHE A 378 -4.65 -8.89 16.21
C PHE A 378 -4.85 -7.47 16.76
N TYR A 379 -5.47 -6.59 15.97
CA TYR A 379 -5.73 -5.21 16.37
C TYR A 379 -6.91 -5.04 17.33
N GLU A 380 -7.81 -6.03 17.45
CA GLU A 380 -8.97 -5.92 18.36
C GLU A 380 -8.53 -5.84 19.83
N GLU A 381 -7.40 -6.46 20.19
CA GLU A 381 -6.83 -6.37 21.55
C GLU A 381 -6.48 -4.91 21.91
N VAL A 382 -6.04 -4.12 20.93
CA VAL A 382 -5.64 -2.72 21.10
C VAL A 382 -6.81 -1.75 20.86
N GLU A 383 -7.74 -2.10 19.97
CA GLU A 383 -9.00 -1.37 19.81
C GLU A 383 -9.79 -1.28 21.13
N ARG A 384 -9.74 -2.33 21.95
CA ARG A 384 -10.33 -2.31 23.31
C ARG A 384 -9.67 -1.27 24.24
N ALA A 385 -8.39 -0.95 24.02
CA ALA A 385 -7.72 0.16 24.71
C ALA A 385 -8.08 1.54 24.13
N GLY A 386 -8.74 1.56 22.96
CA GLY A 386 -9.25 2.74 22.28
C GLY A 386 -8.24 3.32 21.29
N PHE A 387 -8.67 3.49 20.03
CA PHE A 387 -7.94 4.29 19.04
C PHE A 387 -7.69 5.71 19.56
N CYS A 388 -6.56 6.30 19.17
CA CYS A 388 -6.13 7.64 19.53
C CYS A 388 -5.95 7.87 21.04
N SER A 389 -5.74 6.81 21.83
CA SER A 389 -5.52 6.90 23.28
C SER A 389 -4.04 6.91 23.70
N TRP A 390 -3.10 6.81 22.74
CA TRP A 390 -1.67 6.89 23.01
C TRP A 390 -1.28 8.28 23.55
N PRO A 391 -0.64 8.38 24.74
CA PRO A 391 -0.25 9.67 25.30
C PRO A 391 0.77 10.41 24.43
N CYS A 392 0.60 11.72 24.29
CA CYS A 392 1.52 12.57 23.52
C CYS A 392 2.89 12.75 24.22
N ASP A 393 2.96 12.50 25.52
CA ASP A 393 4.17 12.52 26.35
C ASP A 393 4.78 11.13 26.56
N SER A 394 4.32 10.13 25.80
CA SER A 394 4.88 8.78 25.82
C SER A 394 6.36 8.79 25.47
N ASP A 395 7.16 8.04 26.23
CA ASP A 395 8.50 7.64 25.83
C ASP A 395 8.38 6.57 24.73
N PHE A 396 8.94 6.84 23.56
CA PHE A 396 8.80 5.99 22.37
C PHE A 396 10.15 5.68 21.74
N GLY A 397 10.22 4.58 20.99
CA GLY A 397 11.41 4.17 20.24
C GLY A 397 12.55 3.65 21.10
N ARG A 398 12.26 3.16 22.31
CA ARG A 398 13.25 2.48 23.14
C ARG A 398 13.74 1.19 22.49
N LEU A 399 15.02 1.15 22.13
CA LEU A 399 15.63 0.01 21.42
C LEU A 399 15.61 -1.27 22.26
N ASP A 400 15.67 -1.15 23.58
CA ASP A 400 15.73 -2.24 24.55
C ASP A 400 14.34 -2.71 25.04
N ARG A 401 13.24 -2.12 24.55
CA ARG A 401 11.88 -2.37 25.05
C ARG A 401 11.50 -3.85 25.09
N ASN A 402 11.87 -4.60 24.05
CA ASN A 402 11.55 -6.02 23.88
C ASN A 402 12.77 -6.93 24.06
N ALA A 403 13.92 -6.38 24.49
CA ALA A 403 15.11 -7.18 24.74
C ALA A 403 14.86 -8.14 25.93
N PRO A 404 15.31 -9.40 25.84
CA PRO A 404 15.16 -10.32 26.96
C PRO A 404 15.91 -9.77 28.19
N THR A 405 15.20 -9.66 29.32
CA THR A 405 15.81 -9.26 30.60
C THR A 405 16.96 -10.23 30.89
N PRO A 406 18.19 -9.75 31.20
CA PRO A 406 19.26 -10.64 31.60
C PRO A 406 18.79 -11.47 32.79
N ALA A 407 18.81 -12.80 32.66
CA ALA A 407 18.57 -13.69 33.79
C ALA A 407 19.56 -13.27 34.89
N GLY A 408 19.02 -12.89 36.05
CA GLY A 408 19.79 -12.35 37.17
C GLY A 408 20.99 -13.23 37.49
N ARG A 409 22.16 -12.59 37.64
CA ARG A 409 23.36 -13.22 38.18
C ARG A 409 23.20 -13.55 39.65
#